data_AF-A0A5S3WXE4-F1
#
_entry.id   AF-A0A5S3WXE4-F1
#
_cell.length_a   1.000
_cell.length_b   1.000
_cell.length_c   1.000
_cell.angle_alpha   90.00
_cell.angle_beta   90.00
_cell.angle_gamma   90.00
#
_symmetry.space_group_name_H-M   'P 1'
#
loop_
_entity.id
_entity.type
_entity.pdbx_description
1 polymer ?
#
loop_
_entity_poly.entity_id
_entity_poly.type
_entity_poly.pdbx_seq_one_letter_code
_entity_poly.pdbx_strand_id
1 'polypeptide(L)'
;MSVDFAQIEATLTELDVACQAGELEEAQRLFRQADTQIRATLTREVLAESEQCRRSAANIYHHIQELTTQLQLNRTSVAKELSQFVGNQKKIKAYKNT
;
A
#
# COMPACT_ATOMS: atom_id res chain seq x y z
N MET A 1 -29.39 -3.08 -0.33
CA MET A 1 -28.21 -2.47 0.29
C MET A 1 -27.30 -2.05 -0.85
N SER A 2 -27.00 -0.75 -0.99
CA SER A 2 -26.04 -0.29 -2.02
C SER A 2 -24.64 -0.69 -1.57
N VAL A 3 -23.99 -1.50 -2.38
CA VAL A 3 -22.62 -1.95 -2.15
C VAL A 3 -21.70 -0.73 -2.31
N ASP A 4 -21.05 -0.31 -1.23
CA ASP A 4 -20.33 0.96 -1.19
C ASP A 4 -18.86 0.79 -1.60
N PHE A 5 -18.65 0.53 -2.89
CA PHE A 5 -17.31 0.47 -3.48
C PHE A 5 -16.57 1.82 -3.39
N ALA A 6 -17.31 2.94 -3.36
CA ALA A 6 -16.74 4.27 -3.27
C ALA A 6 -15.99 4.48 -1.94
N GLN A 7 -16.53 3.94 -0.84
CA GLN A 7 -15.86 3.99 0.45
C GLN A 7 -14.54 3.19 0.47
N ILE A 8 -14.46 2.08 -0.27
CA ILE A 8 -13.23 1.30 -0.42
C ILE A 8 -12.19 2.10 -1.20
N GLU A 9 -12.57 2.67 -2.36
CA GLU A 9 -11.69 3.50 -3.18
C GLU A 9 -11.18 4.73 -2.41
N ALA A 10 -12.03 5.38 -1.60
CA ALA A 10 -11.62 6.49 -0.75
C ALA A 10 -10.56 6.05 0.28
N THR A 11 -10.78 4.90 0.94
CA THR A 11 -9.84 4.35 1.92
C THR A 11 -8.49 3.99 1.27
N LEU A 12 -8.51 3.45 0.05
CA LEU A 12 -7.28 3.16 -0.71
C LEU A 12 -6.55 4.44 -1.13
N THR A 13 -7.28 5.50 -1.47
CA THR A 13 -6.70 6.81 -1.80
C THR A 13 -6.01 7.43 -0.57
N GLU A 14 -6.65 7.37 0.61
CA GLU A 14 -6.03 7.81 1.86
C GLU A 14 -4.78 6.99 2.20
N LEU A 15 -4.82 5.68 1.93
CA LEU A 15 -3.69 4.79 2.13
C LEU A 15 -2.50 5.18 1.25
N ASP A 16 -2.73 5.53 -0.02
CA ASP A 16 -1.66 6.05 -0.89
C ASP A 16 -1.02 7.30 -0.32
N VAL A 17 -1.83 8.26 0.15
CA VAL A 17 -1.35 9.51 0.74
C VAL A 17 -0.48 9.22 1.97
N ALA A 18 -0.94 8.37 2.89
CA ALA A 18 -0.18 7.98 4.07
C ALA A 18 1.14 7.28 3.69
N CYS A 19 1.12 6.42 2.68
CA CYS A 19 2.30 5.72 2.17
C CYS A 19 3.32 6.70 1.55
N GLN A 20 2.86 7.70 0.81
CA GLN A 20 3.72 8.75 0.22
C GLN A 20 4.29 9.70 1.28
N ALA A 21 3.52 10.01 2.31
CA ALA A 21 3.95 10.83 3.45
C ALA A 21 4.93 10.09 4.39
N GLY A 22 5.07 8.77 4.25
CA GLY A 22 5.89 7.94 5.15
C GLY A 22 5.23 7.68 6.51
N GLU A 23 3.92 7.93 6.64
CA GLU A 23 3.14 7.71 7.86
C GLU A 23 2.79 6.22 8.00
N LEU A 24 3.78 5.40 8.35
CA LEU A 24 3.67 3.93 8.30
C LEU A 24 2.60 3.35 9.24
N GLU A 25 2.40 3.94 10.42
CA GLU A 25 1.38 3.49 11.36
C GLU A 25 -0.04 3.74 10.82
N GLU A 26 -0.25 4.91 10.24
CA GLU A 26 -1.52 5.29 9.64
C GLU A 26 -1.81 4.48 8.37
N ALA A 27 -0.80 4.28 7.52
CA ALA A 27 -0.90 3.38 6.38
C ALA A 27 -1.27 1.95 6.82
N GLN A 28 -0.69 1.43 7.90
CA GLN A 28 -1.06 0.12 8.42
C GLN A 28 -2.50 0.06 8.91
N ARG A 29 -2.97 1.11 9.59
CA ARG A 29 -4.36 1.23 10.04
C ARG A 29 -5.33 1.22 8.87
N LEU A 30 -5.08 2.04 7.86
CA LEU A 30 -5.89 2.17 6.65
C LEU A 30 -5.88 0.87 5.82
N PHE A 31 -4.76 0.18 5.73
CA PHE A 31 -4.69 -1.13 5.06
C PHE A 31 -5.62 -2.17 5.70
N ARG A 32 -5.63 -2.28 7.04
CA ARG A 32 -6.52 -3.20 7.75
C ARG A 32 -8.00 -2.82 7.57
N GLN A 33 -8.28 -1.51 7.55
CA GLN A 33 -9.61 -1.00 7.29
C GLN A 33 -10.09 -1.37 5.88
N ALA A 34 -9.27 -1.14 4.86
CA ALA A 34 -9.57 -1.51 3.48
C ALA A 34 -9.76 -3.03 3.32
N ASP A 35 -8.90 -3.87 3.92
CA ASP A 35 -9.05 -5.34 3.88
C ASP A 35 -10.38 -5.79 4.52
N THR A 36 -10.76 -5.17 5.63
CA THR A 36 -12.04 -5.47 6.30
C THR A 36 -13.23 -5.08 5.41
N GLN A 37 -13.20 -3.89 4.81
CA GLN A 37 -14.26 -3.42 3.92
C GLN A 37 -14.36 -4.31 2.67
N ILE A 38 -13.23 -4.66 2.06
CA ILE A 38 -13.16 -5.55 0.89
C ILE A 38 -13.79 -6.91 1.22
N ARG A 39 -13.40 -7.55 2.34
CA ARG A 39 -13.96 -8.85 2.74
C ARG A 39 -15.46 -8.80 3.00
N ALA A 40 -15.96 -7.71 3.56
CA ALA A 40 -17.38 -7.53 3.82
C ALA A 40 -18.21 -7.25 2.56
N THR A 41 -17.59 -6.62 1.55
CA THR A 41 -18.28 -6.04 0.40
C THR A 41 -18.17 -6.92 -0.85
N LEU A 42 -17.00 -7.49 -1.11
CA LEU A 42 -16.71 -8.30 -2.30
C LEU A 42 -17.11 -9.77 -2.08
N THR A 43 -18.41 -10.04 -2.02
CA THR A 43 -18.94 -11.41 -2.01
C THR A 43 -19.26 -11.90 -3.41
N ARG A 44 -19.39 -13.23 -3.55
CA ARG A 44 -19.74 -13.86 -4.84
C ARG A 44 -21.12 -13.43 -5.33
N GLU A 45 -22.08 -13.21 -4.42
CA GLU A 45 -23.42 -12.73 -4.80
C GLU A 45 -23.33 -11.32 -5.40
N VAL A 46 -22.63 -10.41 -4.71
CA VAL A 46 -22.44 -9.01 -5.15
C VAL A 46 -21.80 -8.90 -6.53
N LEU A 47 -20.82 -9.76 -6.83
CA LEU A 47 -20.15 -9.77 -8.13
C LEU A 47 -20.99 -10.41 -9.23
N ALA A 48 -21.91 -11.31 -8.88
CA ALA A 48 -22.83 -11.92 -9.83
C ALA A 48 -23.99 -10.98 -10.21
N GLU A 49 -24.37 -10.07 -9.30
CA GLU A 49 -25.52 -9.16 -9.46
C GLU A 49 -25.37 -8.13 -10.58
N SER A 50 -24.16 -7.63 -10.85
CA SER A 50 -23.97 -6.55 -11.83
C SER A 50 -22.59 -6.49 -12.46
N GLU A 51 -22.54 -6.15 -13.75
CA GLU A 51 -21.30 -5.81 -14.46
C GLU A 51 -20.61 -4.59 -13.85
N GLN A 52 -21.38 -3.64 -13.32
CA GLN A 52 -20.82 -2.47 -12.64
C GLN A 52 -20.08 -2.86 -11.35
N CYS A 53 -20.59 -3.86 -10.60
CA CYS A 53 -19.92 -4.38 -9.42
C CYS A 53 -18.60 -5.07 -9.79
N ARG A 54 -18.59 -5.86 -10.88
CA ARG A 54 -17.36 -6.49 -11.39
C ARG A 54 -16.32 -5.46 -11.82
N ARG A 55 -16.74 -4.41 -12.51
CA ARG A 55 -15.85 -3.32 -12.92
C ARG A 55 -15.26 -2.58 -11.72
N SER A 56 -16.08 -2.26 -10.72
CA SER A 56 -15.62 -1.59 -9.50
C SER A 56 -14.64 -2.48 -8.72
N ALA A 57 -14.90 -3.78 -8.64
CA ALA A 57 -13.98 -4.76 -8.06
C ALA A 57 -12.63 -4.82 -8.80
N ALA A 58 -12.67 -4.77 -10.14
CA ALA A 58 -11.46 -4.74 -10.95
C ALA A 58 -10.62 -3.47 -10.72
N ASN A 59 -11.27 -2.31 -10.58
CA ASN A 59 -10.59 -1.05 -10.24
C ASN A 59 -9.88 -1.15 -8.88
N ILE A 60 -10.58 -1.63 -7.84
CA ILE A 60 -10.01 -1.86 -6.51
C ILE A 60 -8.82 -2.81 -6.58
N TYR A 61 -8.92 -3.89 -7.34
CA TYR A 61 -7.82 -4.83 -7.56
C TYR A 61 -6.59 -4.15 -8.19
N HIS A 62 -6.78 -3.38 -9.26
CA HIS A 62 -5.70 -2.66 -9.92
C HIS A 62 -5.03 -1.65 -8.99
N HIS A 63 -5.82 -0.90 -8.23
CA HIS A 63 -5.29 0.07 -7.26
C HIS A 63 -4.40 -0.61 -6.20
N ILE A 64 -4.85 -1.75 -5.66
CA ILE A 64 -4.04 -2.54 -4.71
C ILE A 64 -2.74 -3.04 -5.34
N GLN A 65 -2.76 -3.47 -6.62
CA GLN A 65 -1.56 -3.88 -7.32
C GLN A 65 -0.56 -2.73 -7.51
N GLU A 66 -1.05 -1.55 -7.87
CA GLU A 66 -0.23 -0.35 -8.03
C GLU A 66 0.43 0.03 -6.71
N LEU A 67 -0.34 0.14 -5.63
CA LEU A 67 0.17 0.43 -4.30
C LEU A 67 1.21 -0.61 -3.84
N THR A 68 0.94 -1.90 -4.07
CA THR A 68 1.88 -2.98 -3.74
C THR A 68 3.21 -2.81 -4.48
N THR A 69 3.13 -2.47 -5.77
CA THR A 69 4.32 -2.23 -6.60
C THR A 69 5.11 -1.02 -6.09
N GLN A 70 4.44 0.08 -5.78
CA GLN A 70 5.08 1.27 -5.22
C GLN A 70 5.78 0.98 -3.89
N LEU A 71 5.13 0.27 -2.97
CA LEU A 71 5.71 -0.12 -1.69
C LEU A 71 6.94 -1.02 -1.85
N GLN A 72 6.93 -1.94 -2.82
CA GLN A 72 8.09 -2.78 -3.12
C GLN A 72 9.28 -1.98 -3.67
N LEU A 73 9.02 -1.01 -4.54
CA LEU A 73 10.03 -0.10 -5.06
C LEU A 73 10.62 0.75 -3.94
N ASN A 74 9.78 1.33 -3.08
CA ASN A 74 10.20 2.13 -1.92
C ASN A 74 11.07 1.32 -0.97
N ARG A 75 10.67 0.08 -0.65
CA ARG A 75 11.47 -0.83 0.18
C ARG A 75 12.86 -1.06 -0.41
N THR A 76 12.94 -1.24 -1.73
CA THR A 76 14.20 -1.47 -2.43
C THR A 76 15.09 -0.23 -2.41
N SER A 77 14.51 0.96 -2.58
CA SER A 77 15.24 2.23 -2.48
C SER A 77 15.82 2.45 -1.08
N VAL A 78 14.99 2.29 -0.04
CA VAL A 78 15.43 2.45 1.36
C VAL A 78 16.55 1.45 1.71
N ALA A 79 16.44 0.19 1.26
CA ALA A 79 17.49 -0.81 1.49
C ALA A 79 18.83 -0.43 0.83
N LYS A 80 18.78 0.19 -0.36
CA LYS A 80 19.96 0.68 -1.07
C LYS A 80 20.61 1.84 -0.31
N GLU A 81 19.82 2.81 0.14
CA GLU A 81 20.30 3.96 0.93
C GLU A 81 20.93 3.51 2.26
N LEU A 82 20.28 2.58 2.97
CA LEU A 82 20.82 2.01 4.20
C LEU A 82 22.17 1.32 3.97
N SER A 83 22.29 0.57 2.87
CA SER A 83 23.55 -0.10 2.52
C SER A 83 24.68 0.90 2.27
N GLN A 84 24.38 2.02 1.61
CA GLN A 84 25.35 3.11 1.41
C GLN A 84 25.75 3.75 2.74
N PHE A 85 24.79 4.00 3.63
CA PHE A 85 25.04 4.58 4.95
C PHE A 85 25.95 3.70 5.80
N VAL A 86 25.68 2.38 5.85
CA VAL A 86 26.54 1.40 6.54
C VAL A 86 27.95 1.35 5.91
N GLY A 87 28.03 1.43 4.58
CA GLY A 87 29.32 1.53 3.88
C GLY A 87 30.13 2.76 4.30
N ASN A 88 29.48 3.91 4.42
CA ASN A 88 30.11 5.15 4.88
C ASN A 88 30.57 5.05 6.34
N GLN A 89 29.76 4.45 7.22
CA GLN A 89 30.12 4.19 8.61
C GLN A 89 31.42 3.36 8.71
N LYS A 90 31.56 2.30 7.89
CA LYS A 90 32.78 1.47 7.84
C LYS A 90 34.01 2.28 7.42
N LYS A 91 33.87 3.13 6.39
CA LYS A 91 34.96 4.00 5.92
C LYS A 91 35.42 4.97 7.02
N ILE A 92 34.47 5.64 7.69
CA ILE A 92 34.76 6.57 8.79
C ILE A 92 35.53 5.84 9.92
N LYS A 93 35.11 4.62 10.27
CA LYS A 93 35.80 3.81 11.28
C LYS A 93 37.24 3.46 10.88
N ALA A 94 37.46 3.13 9.59
CA ALA A 94 38.81 2.86 9.09
C ALA A 94 39.72 4.08 9.21
N TYR A 95 39.24 5.27 8.82
CA TYR A 95 40.00 6.51 8.94
C TYR A 95 40.28 6.96 10.38
N LYS A 96 39.39 6.65 11.34
CA LYS A 96 39.64 6.93 12.77
C LYS A 96 40.68 6.02 13.42
N ASN A 97 40.94 4.87 12.82
CA ASN A 97 41.91 3.89 13.32
C ASN A 97 43.28 3.99 12.60
N THR A 98 43.49 5.07 11.82
CA THR A 98 44.77 5.43 11.18
C THR A 98 45.34 6.65 11.89
#